data_AF-A0A958FX06-F1
#
_entry.id   AF-A0A958FX06-F1
#
_cell.length_a   1.000
_cell.length_b   1.000
_cell.length_c   1.000
_cell.angle_alpha   90.00
_cell.angle_beta   90.00
_cell.angle_gamma   90.00
#
_symmetry.space_group_name_H-M   'P 1'
#
loop_
_entity.id
_entity.type
_entity.pdbx_description
1 polymer ?
#
loop_
_entity_poly.entity_id
_entity_poly.type
_entity_poly.pdbx_seq_one_letter_code
_entity_poly.pdbx_strand_id
1 'polypeptide(L)'
;MKRRFSPDFAVGVSALLGLLIMIYFSLEVNDTGSLGSKTTTYYAFFDSVSGLVKRTPIEVAGIIVGYIENISLENNKAKIEVKLKRDIKVYDNALLEIKDRGVLGDKFVQLHLGDPSLPVIPSDGTIKNTSSGGGFEEMSAALNEVTKTIRTLLESDNPEGALGHTIVNIRDMTADLRDIVDHNQVRIDEILRNIEMFSKDLSEISRENKDEIKTVLASLGDVAKSLKTSLGKDGNVTHATEKLDQTMASIQNMVEKIERGEGTLGKIINDETTINNINETVEGLNDTLGLFRKIQLGLRYRGEYLTSAGQMQNLIGFTIAPSPDKYLLLELVSAPVGQTRITDTIVNSGGSTISSTQTVQTNDRITLTLLFAKRLLDMTFRFGMIRSEGGAGLDFHLFKDKLVLSMEGFDFNRYNNRAHLRAYATLILYKHLLLTGGVDDFANKTGGKNAFFGAGIQFTENDLKALIPVLGGLN
;
A
#
# COMPACT_ATOMS: atom_id res chain seq x y z
N MET A 1 57.23 -18.84 36.57
CA MET A 1 57.03 -19.61 35.34
C MET A 1 55.68 -19.19 34.72
N LYS A 2 55.67 -18.34 33.67
CA LYS A 2 54.42 -17.88 33.03
C LYS A 2 54.00 -18.93 31.99
N ARG A 3 52.91 -19.67 32.24
CA ARG A 3 52.32 -20.60 31.27
C ARG A 3 51.78 -19.78 30.08
N ARG A 4 52.47 -19.81 28.94
CA ARG A 4 51.92 -19.33 27.67
C ARG A 4 50.95 -20.42 27.18
N PHE A 5 49.66 -20.13 27.20
CA PHE A 5 48.67 -20.97 26.51
C PHE A 5 49.06 -21.06 25.03
N SER A 6 49.06 -22.27 24.45
CA SER A 6 49.37 -22.45 23.03
C SER A 6 48.28 -21.76 22.19
N PRO A 7 48.63 -21.19 21.02
CA PRO A 7 47.67 -20.62 20.10
C PRO A 7 46.49 -21.56 19.79
N ASP A 8 46.77 -22.86 19.71
CA ASP A 8 45.78 -23.90 19.42
C ASP A 8 44.70 -24.00 20.51
N PHE A 9 45.05 -23.79 21.79
CA PHE A 9 44.09 -23.77 22.89
C PHE A 9 43.20 -22.52 22.83
N ALA A 10 43.76 -21.36 22.46
CA ALA A 10 42.99 -20.13 22.30
C ALA A 10 42.00 -20.22 21.13
N VAL A 11 42.39 -20.87 20.02
CA VAL A 11 41.50 -21.12 18.88
C VAL A 11 40.37 -22.07 19.28
N GLY A 12 40.66 -23.16 20.00
CA GLY A 12 39.65 -24.10 20.49
C GLY A 12 38.62 -23.44 21.41
N VAL A 13 39.07 -22.63 22.37
CA VAL A 13 38.18 -21.89 23.28
C VAL A 13 37.33 -20.86 22.53
N SER A 14 37.90 -20.16 21.55
CA SER A 14 37.18 -19.16 20.75
C SER A 14 36.09 -19.80 19.87
N ALA A 15 36.37 -20.96 19.26
CA ALA A 15 35.38 -21.71 18.49
C ALA A 15 34.21 -22.18 19.36
N LEU A 16 34.50 -22.64 20.58
CA LEU A 16 33.50 -23.11 21.54
C LEU A 16 32.63 -21.95 22.06
N LEU A 17 33.23 -20.78 22.31
CA LEU A 17 32.52 -19.55 22.65
C LEU A 17 31.61 -19.09 21.50
N GLY A 18 32.10 -19.12 20.26
CA GLY A 18 31.29 -18.79 19.08
C GLY A 18 30.10 -19.73 18.90
N LEU A 19 30.28 -21.03 19.18
CA LEU A 19 29.21 -22.02 19.10
C LEU A 19 28.16 -21.83 20.21
N LEU A 20 28.59 -21.49 21.43
CA LEU A 20 27.68 -21.16 22.53
C LEU A 20 26.89 -19.87 22.26
N ILE A 21 27.52 -18.85 21.67
CA ILE A 21 26.84 -17.62 21.26
C ILE A 21 25.83 -17.90 20.15
N MET A 22 26.17 -18.75 19.18
CA MET A 22 25.23 -19.18 18.13
C MET A 22 24.04 -19.95 18.70
N ILE A 23 24.26 -20.86 19.66
CA ILE A 23 23.17 -21.57 20.34
C ILE A 23 22.30 -20.58 21.12
N TYR A 24 22.93 -19.66 21.86
CA TYR A 24 22.21 -18.63 22.62
C TYR A 24 21.33 -17.77 21.70
N PHE A 25 21.89 -17.23 20.60
CA PHE A 25 21.10 -16.48 19.63
C PHE A 25 20.07 -17.35 18.91
N SER A 26 20.35 -18.61 18.62
CA SER A 26 19.37 -19.52 18.01
C SER A 26 18.19 -19.79 18.95
N LEU A 27 18.39 -19.78 20.27
CA LEU A 27 17.34 -19.95 21.26
C LEU A 27 16.57 -18.63 21.49
N GLU A 28 17.27 -17.48 21.48
CA GLU A 28 16.67 -16.15 21.64
C GLU A 28 15.88 -15.70 20.38
N VAL A 29 16.40 -15.99 19.19
CA VAL A 29 15.77 -15.66 17.90
C VAL A 29 14.63 -16.64 17.60
N ASN A 30 14.66 -17.84 18.17
CA ASN A 30 13.51 -18.75 18.18
C ASN A 30 12.54 -18.34 19.29
N ASP A 31 12.15 -17.07 19.27
CA ASP A 31 11.14 -16.46 20.11
C ASP A 31 9.82 -17.17 19.83
N THR A 32 9.61 -18.28 20.53
CA THR A 32 8.34 -18.97 20.63
C THR A 32 7.38 -18.00 21.30
N GLY A 33 6.77 -17.12 20.50
CA GLY A 33 5.68 -16.29 20.93
C GLY A 33 4.59 -17.19 21.52
N SER A 34 4.46 -17.10 22.85
CA SER A 34 3.44 -17.68 23.74
C SER A 34 3.85 -18.90 24.61
N LEU A 35 4.70 -18.66 25.61
CA LEU A 35 4.53 -19.28 26.94
C LEU A 35 4.30 -18.15 27.97
N GLY A 36 3.08 -17.59 28.04
CA GLY A 36 2.75 -16.66 29.14
C GLY A 36 1.54 -15.74 28.98
N SER A 37 1.14 -15.35 27.78
CA SER A 37 -0.07 -14.54 27.59
C SER A 37 -1.28 -15.45 27.35
N LYS A 38 -2.32 -15.34 28.18
CA LYS A 38 -3.61 -15.97 27.86
C LYS A 38 -4.11 -15.40 26.52
N THR A 39 -4.24 -16.24 25.50
CA THR A 39 -4.81 -15.89 24.20
C THR A 39 -6.21 -16.45 24.05
N THR A 40 -7.03 -15.81 23.23
CA THR A 40 -8.33 -16.32 22.80
C THR A 40 -8.23 -16.70 21.33
N THR A 41 -8.76 -17.88 20.97
CA THR A 41 -8.75 -18.37 19.59
C THR A 41 -10.08 -18.08 18.91
N TYR A 42 -10.02 -17.67 17.65
CA TYR A 42 -11.18 -17.48 16.77
C TYR A 42 -10.93 -18.15 15.42
N TYR A 43 -12.01 -18.47 14.70
CA TYR A 43 -11.94 -19.04 13.35
C TYR A 43 -12.57 -18.08 12.34
N ALA A 44 -12.06 -18.07 11.12
CA ALA A 44 -12.65 -17.33 10.01
C ALA A 44 -12.46 -18.10 8.69
N PHE A 45 -13.38 -17.92 7.75
CA PHE A 45 -13.39 -18.62 6.47
C PHE A 45 -13.30 -17.63 5.32
N PHE A 46 -12.31 -17.79 4.45
CA PHE A 46 -12.09 -16.94 3.28
C PHE A 46 -12.19 -17.77 2.01
N ASP A 47 -12.61 -17.13 0.91
CA ASP A 47 -12.60 -17.76 -0.41
C ASP A 47 -11.17 -17.87 -0.97
N SER A 48 -10.30 -16.91 -0.63
CA SER A 48 -8.86 -16.95 -0.95
C SER A 48 -8.06 -16.30 0.17
N VAL A 49 -6.95 -16.94 0.55
CA VAL A 49 -5.96 -16.43 1.52
C VAL A 49 -4.58 -16.33 0.88
N SER A 50 -4.54 -16.16 -0.45
CA SER A 50 -3.29 -16.08 -1.20
C SER A 50 -2.37 -15.02 -0.58
N GLY A 51 -1.10 -15.37 -0.34
CA GLY A 51 -0.12 -14.47 0.28
C GLY A 51 -0.16 -14.40 1.81
N LEU A 52 -1.15 -15.00 2.49
CA LEU A 52 -1.10 -15.17 3.94
C LEU A 52 -0.22 -16.37 4.33
N VAL A 53 0.59 -16.17 5.37
CA VAL A 53 1.42 -17.21 5.98
C VAL A 53 1.15 -17.34 7.47
N LYS A 54 1.58 -18.44 8.08
CA LYS A 54 1.56 -18.57 9.55
C LYS A 54 2.32 -17.40 10.17
N ARG A 55 1.83 -16.92 11.31
CA ARG A 55 2.35 -15.76 12.05
C ARG A 55 2.15 -14.40 11.37
N THR A 56 1.32 -14.31 10.33
CA THR A 56 0.86 -13.01 9.81
C THR A 56 0.20 -12.20 10.94
N PRO A 57 0.57 -10.92 11.16
CA PRO A 57 0.02 -10.10 12.23
C PRO A 57 -1.45 -9.75 12.02
N ILE A 58 -2.18 -9.69 13.12
CA ILE A 58 -3.58 -9.23 13.17
C ILE A 58 -3.62 -7.90 13.93
N GLU A 59 -4.25 -6.90 13.32
CA GLU A 59 -4.24 -5.53 13.81
C GLU A 59 -5.64 -4.98 14.05
N VAL A 60 -5.77 -4.20 15.11
CA VAL A 60 -6.95 -3.36 15.36
C VAL A 60 -6.45 -1.93 15.40
N ALA A 61 -7.02 -1.06 14.54
CA ALA A 61 -6.61 0.34 14.43
C ALA A 61 -5.07 0.54 14.29
N GLY A 62 -4.40 -0.34 13.55
CA GLY A 62 -2.95 -0.29 13.32
C GLY A 62 -2.08 -0.87 14.45
N ILE A 63 -2.68 -1.40 15.51
CA ILE A 63 -1.97 -1.99 16.65
C ILE A 63 -2.02 -3.52 16.55
N ILE A 64 -0.87 -4.19 16.65
CA ILE A 64 -0.78 -5.65 16.63
C ILE A 64 -1.40 -6.24 17.91
N VAL A 65 -2.51 -6.95 17.72
CA VAL A 65 -3.29 -7.58 18.79
C VAL A 65 -3.26 -9.10 18.75
N GLY A 66 -2.72 -9.68 17.69
CA GLY A 66 -2.68 -11.13 17.50
C GLY A 66 -1.93 -11.56 16.25
N TYR A 67 -2.08 -12.82 15.90
CA TYR A 67 -1.49 -13.41 14.70
C TYR A 67 -2.30 -14.62 14.20
N ILE A 68 -2.08 -15.00 12.94
CA ILE A 68 -2.58 -16.26 12.38
C ILE A 68 -1.75 -17.43 12.93
N GLU A 69 -2.39 -18.36 13.62
CA GLU A 69 -1.74 -19.57 14.13
C GLU A 69 -1.62 -20.64 13.03
N ASN A 70 -2.72 -20.88 12.32
CA ASN A 70 -2.79 -21.94 11.34
C ASN A 70 -3.71 -21.57 10.16
N ILE A 71 -3.44 -22.16 9.00
CA ILE A 71 -4.22 -22.01 7.77
C ILE A 71 -4.49 -23.42 7.26
N SER A 72 -5.75 -23.74 7.00
CA SER A 72 -6.20 -25.06 6.55
C SER A 72 -7.30 -24.91 5.50
N LEU A 73 -7.54 -25.96 4.71
CA LEU A 73 -8.63 -25.98 3.73
C LEU A 73 -9.80 -26.79 4.29
N GLU A 74 -10.98 -26.20 4.35
CA GLU A 74 -12.20 -26.85 4.82
C GLU A 74 -13.38 -26.44 3.91
N ASN A 75 -14.11 -27.42 3.36
CA ASN A 75 -15.25 -27.17 2.47
C ASN A 75 -14.97 -26.22 1.29
N ASN A 76 -13.80 -26.37 0.66
CA ASN A 76 -13.33 -25.52 -0.45
C ASN A 76 -13.14 -24.04 -0.09
N LYS A 77 -13.10 -23.71 1.21
CA LYS A 77 -12.72 -22.39 1.74
C LYS A 77 -11.48 -22.51 2.59
N ALA A 78 -10.68 -21.45 2.63
CA ALA A 78 -9.55 -21.37 3.53
C ALA A 78 -10.04 -21.03 4.95
N LYS A 79 -9.83 -21.94 5.89
CA LYS A 79 -10.07 -21.75 7.31
C LYS A 79 -8.80 -21.25 7.98
N ILE A 80 -8.87 -20.08 8.57
CA ILE A 80 -7.77 -19.51 9.35
C ILE A 80 -8.07 -19.59 10.85
N GLU A 81 -7.04 -19.91 11.62
CA GLU A 81 -7.05 -19.90 13.08
C GLU A 81 -6.37 -18.61 13.56
N VAL A 82 -7.14 -17.78 14.26
CA VAL A 82 -6.76 -16.45 14.71
C VAL A 82 -6.52 -16.49 16.21
N LYS A 83 -5.30 -16.15 16.66
CA LYS A 83 -4.98 -15.99 18.09
C LYS A 83 -4.88 -14.52 18.43
N LEU A 84 -5.77 -14.07 19.33
CA LEU A 84 -5.80 -12.70 19.85
C LEU A 84 -5.41 -12.68 21.33
N LYS A 85 -4.91 -11.54 21.82
CA LYS A 85 -4.74 -11.30 23.26
C LYS A 85 -6.12 -11.31 23.96
N ARG A 86 -6.19 -11.87 25.18
CA ARG A 86 -7.47 -12.12 25.90
C ARG A 86 -8.23 -10.85 26.34
N ASP A 87 -7.57 -9.72 26.36
CA ASP A 87 -8.16 -8.40 26.63
C ASP A 87 -9.01 -7.87 25.46
N ILE A 88 -8.86 -8.46 24.27
CA ILE A 88 -9.61 -8.07 23.07
C ILE A 88 -10.96 -8.80 23.01
N LYS A 89 -12.06 -8.03 23.05
CA LYS A 89 -13.42 -8.53 22.88
C LYS A 89 -13.86 -8.34 21.42
N VAL A 90 -14.30 -9.43 20.78
CA VAL A 90 -14.78 -9.45 19.40
C VAL A 90 -16.30 -9.63 19.41
N TYR A 91 -17.05 -8.78 18.71
CA TYR A 91 -18.52 -8.76 18.70
C TYR A 91 -19.10 -9.45 17.45
N ASP A 92 -20.37 -9.85 17.46
CA ASP A 92 -20.96 -10.74 16.42
C ASP A 92 -20.91 -10.17 14.99
N ASN A 93 -20.85 -8.84 14.83
CA ASN A 93 -20.68 -8.17 13.54
C ASN A 93 -19.22 -7.83 13.19
N ALA A 94 -18.25 -8.34 13.94
CA ALA A 94 -16.83 -8.15 13.66
C ALA A 94 -16.49 -8.55 12.22
N LEU A 95 -15.59 -7.78 11.60
CA LEU A 95 -15.10 -7.99 10.24
C LEU A 95 -13.60 -8.27 10.28
N LEU A 96 -13.20 -9.33 9.60
CA LEU A 96 -11.81 -9.68 9.40
C LEU A 96 -11.43 -9.48 7.93
N GLU A 97 -10.51 -8.56 7.67
CA GLU A 97 -10.16 -8.13 6.31
C GLU A 97 -8.67 -8.37 6.04
N ILE A 98 -8.37 -9.05 4.93
CA ILE A 98 -6.99 -9.25 4.48
C ILE A 98 -6.58 -8.03 3.66
N LYS A 99 -5.50 -7.36 4.07
CA LYS A 99 -4.97 -6.16 3.40
C LYS A 99 -3.49 -6.30 3.07
N ASP A 100 -3.06 -5.50 2.10
CA ASP A 100 -1.66 -5.32 1.77
C ASP A 100 -1.03 -4.23 2.65
N ARG A 101 0.14 -4.51 3.17
CA ARG A 101 1.04 -3.56 3.82
C ARG A 101 2.02 -3.05 2.78
N GLY A 102 1.79 -1.81 2.34
CA GLY A 102 2.64 -1.15 1.35
C GLY A 102 2.51 -1.74 -0.06
N VAL A 103 3.40 -1.33 -0.95
CA VAL A 103 3.30 -1.59 -2.41
C VAL A 103 3.88 -2.96 -2.81
N LEU A 104 4.65 -3.60 -1.92
CA LEU A 104 5.34 -4.87 -2.17
C LEU A 104 4.50 -6.12 -1.90
N GLY A 105 3.26 -5.94 -1.41
CA GLY A 105 2.31 -7.05 -1.25
C GLY A 105 2.48 -7.90 0.02
N ASP A 106 3.21 -7.40 1.04
CA ASP A 106 3.22 -8.04 2.36
C ASP A 106 1.80 -8.01 2.94
N LYS A 107 1.23 -9.16 3.31
CA LYS A 107 -0.15 -9.18 3.81
C LYS A 107 -0.22 -9.03 5.33
N PHE A 108 -1.25 -8.34 5.81
CA PHE A 108 -1.66 -8.33 7.21
C PHE A 108 -3.17 -8.47 7.29
N VAL A 109 -3.67 -8.79 8.49
CA VAL A 109 -5.11 -8.94 8.71
C VAL A 109 -5.61 -7.82 9.61
N GLN A 110 -6.52 -7.02 9.10
CA GLN A 110 -7.21 -6.00 9.88
C GLN A 110 -8.46 -6.59 10.52
N LEU A 111 -8.56 -6.45 11.85
CA LEU A 111 -9.73 -6.83 12.63
C LEU A 111 -10.52 -5.58 13.02
N HIS A 112 -11.76 -5.52 12.58
CA HIS A 112 -12.76 -4.60 13.10
C HIS A 112 -13.53 -5.32 14.20
N LEU A 113 -13.45 -4.81 15.43
CA LEU A 113 -14.00 -5.48 16.62
C LEU A 113 -15.53 -5.63 16.58
N GLY A 114 -16.23 -4.78 15.82
CA GLY A 114 -17.69 -4.74 15.77
C GLY A 114 -18.30 -3.77 16.79
N ASP A 115 -19.63 -3.79 16.87
CA ASP A 115 -20.41 -2.90 17.74
C ASP A 115 -20.47 -3.46 19.18
N PRO A 116 -20.05 -2.70 20.20
CA PRO A 116 -20.09 -3.13 21.60
C PRO A 116 -21.47 -3.44 22.17
N SER A 117 -22.55 -2.98 21.53
CA SER A 117 -23.94 -3.27 21.92
C SER A 117 -24.39 -4.67 21.54
N LEU A 118 -23.66 -5.36 20.67
CA LEU A 118 -23.94 -6.73 20.23
C LEU A 118 -23.29 -7.78 21.15
N PRO A 119 -23.73 -9.04 21.09
CA PRO A 119 -23.11 -10.13 21.85
C PRO A 119 -21.64 -10.33 21.45
N VAL A 120 -20.80 -10.67 22.45
CA VAL A 120 -19.40 -11.03 22.26
C VAL A 120 -19.33 -12.46 21.70
N ILE A 121 -18.51 -12.66 20.67
CA ILE A 121 -18.21 -13.99 20.12
C ILE A 121 -17.42 -14.78 21.19
N PRO A 122 -17.87 -16.00 21.55
CA PRO A 122 -17.18 -16.82 22.54
C PRO A 122 -15.79 -17.25 22.05
N SER A 123 -14.95 -17.71 22.98
CA SER A 123 -13.70 -18.41 22.62
C SER A 123 -14.03 -19.56 21.67
N ASP A 124 -13.17 -19.76 20.68
CA ASP A 124 -13.32 -20.77 19.63
C ASP A 124 -14.54 -20.53 18.73
N GLY A 125 -15.13 -19.34 18.80
CA GLY A 125 -16.19 -18.88 17.92
C GLY A 125 -15.68 -18.49 16.52
N THR A 126 -16.61 -18.38 15.58
CA THR A 126 -16.32 -18.03 14.18
C THR A 126 -16.68 -16.57 13.91
N ILE A 127 -15.74 -15.81 13.35
CA ILE A 127 -15.99 -14.48 12.79
C ILE A 127 -16.63 -14.68 11.41
N LYS A 128 -17.88 -14.22 11.25
CA LYS A 128 -18.69 -14.49 10.06
C LYS A 128 -18.36 -13.57 8.89
N ASN A 129 -18.02 -12.30 9.19
CA ASN A 129 -17.76 -11.31 8.14
C ASN A 129 -16.27 -11.34 7.80
N THR A 130 -15.97 -11.70 6.55
CA THR A 130 -14.61 -11.79 6.03
C THR A 130 -14.53 -11.11 4.68
N SER A 131 -13.47 -10.33 4.46
CA SER A 131 -13.21 -9.68 3.16
C SER A 131 -11.78 -9.96 2.72
N SER A 132 -11.62 -10.32 1.44
CA SER A 132 -10.32 -10.47 0.78
C SER A 132 -10.19 -9.34 -0.22
N GLY A 133 -9.45 -8.29 0.12
CA GLY A 133 -9.33 -7.08 -0.71
C GLY A 133 -7.93 -6.51 -0.59
N GLY A 134 -7.03 -6.99 -1.45
CA GLY A 134 -5.70 -6.40 -1.62
C GLY A 134 -5.73 -5.39 -2.77
N GLY A 135 -5.19 -4.20 -2.53
CA GLY A 135 -5.07 -3.17 -3.57
C GLY A 135 -4.09 -3.58 -4.69
N PHE A 136 -3.17 -4.51 -4.40
CA PHE A 136 -2.24 -5.02 -5.42
C PHE A 136 -2.90 -5.99 -6.40
N GLU A 137 -3.87 -6.82 -5.97
CA GLU A 137 -4.61 -7.70 -6.88
C GLU A 137 -5.53 -6.91 -7.83
N GLU A 138 -6.21 -5.87 -7.34
CA GLU A 138 -7.00 -4.95 -8.17
C GLU A 138 -6.11 -4.18 -9.15
N MET A 139 -4.96 -3.68 -8.68
CA MET A 139 -3.94 -3.05 -9.53
C MET A 139 -3.41 -4.02 -10.58
N SER A 140 -3.10 -5.26 -10.21
CA SER A 140 -2.60 -6.30 -11.13
C SER A 140 -3.65 -6.69 -12.17
N ALA A 141 -4.93 -6.76 -11.79
CA ALA A 141 -6.03 -6.97 -12.72
C ALA A 141 -6.14 -5.82 -13.72
N ALA A 142 -6.04 -4.57 -13.26
CA ALA A 142 -6.00 -3.40 -14.13
C ALA A 142 -4.78 -3.42 -15.07
N LEU A 143 -3.59 -3.77 -14.57
CA LEU A 143 -2.37 -3.90 -15.36
C LEU A 143 -2.45 -5.02 -16.42
N ASN A 144 -3.10 -6.13 -16.09
CA ASN A 144 -3.32 -7.24 -17.02
C ASN A 144 -4.26 -6.82 -18.15
N GLU A 145 -5.32 -6.06 -17.86
CA GLU A 145 -6.24 -5.55 -18.88
C GLU A 145 -5.57 -4.51 -19.79
N VAL A 146 -4.68 -3.67 -19.24
CA VAL A 146 -3.83 -2.75 -20.02
C VAL A 146 -2.88 -3.55 -20.92
N THR A 147 -2.22 -4.58 -20.39
CA THR A 147 -1.30 -5.43 -21.15
C THR A 147 -2.02 -6.14 -22.30
N LYS A 148 -3.25 -6.62 -22.05
CA LYS A 148 -4.11 -7.26 -23.05
C LYS A 148 -4.58 -6.28 -24.13
N THR A 149 -4.99 -5.09 -23.73
CA THR A 149 -5.36 -4.01 -24.66
C THR A 149 -4.16 -3.67 -25.55
N ILE A 150 -2.98 -3.47 -24.98
CA ILE A 150 -1.76 -3.10 -25.73
C ILE A 150 -1.27 -4.24 -26.63
N ARG A 151 -1.44 -5.50 -26.22
CA ARG A 151 -1.18 -6.64 -27.10
C ARG A 151 -2.10 -6.63 -28.33
N THR A 152 -3.39 -6.38 -28.13
CA THR A 152 -4.38 -6.24 -29.22
C THR A 152 -4.00 -5.11 -30.18
N LEU A 153 -3.40 -4.03 -29.68
CA LEU A 153 -2.98 -2.87 -30.46
C LEU A 153 -1.71 -3.12 -31.29
N LEU A 154 -0.82 -3.98 -30.80
CA LEU A 154 0.44 -4.33 -31.45
C LEU A 154 0.29 -5.51 -32.42
N GLU A 155 -0.76 -6.32 -32.26
CA GLU A 155 -1.18 -7.36 -33.21
C GLU A 155 -2.18 -6.82 -34.27
N SER A 156 -2.54 -5.53 -34.20
CA SER A 156 -3.49 -4.89 -35.13
C SER A 156 -2.81 -4.46 -36.44
N ASP A 157 -3.38 -4.87 -37.58
CA ASP A 157 -2.95 -4.45 -38.93
C ASP A 157 -3.10 -2.94 -39.21
N ASN A 158 -3.69 -2.17 -38.29
CA ASN A 158 -3.84 -0.72 -38.39
C ASN A 158 -3.32 0.04 -37.15
N PRO A 159 -1.99 0.20 -37.02
CA PRO A 159 -1.34 0.81 -35.84
C PRO A 159 -1.73 2.27 -35.58
N GLU A 160 -2.20 3.01 -36.59
CA GLU A 160 -2.63 4.42 -36.43
C GLU A 160 -3.96 4.53 -35.68
N GLY A 161 -4.93 3.64 -35.95
CA GLY A 161 -6.20 3.59 -35.22
C GLY A 161 -6.01 3.09 -33.78
N ALA A 162 -5.11 2.12 -33.61
CA ALA A 162 -4.74 1.56 -32.31
C ALA A 162 -4.13 2.62 -31.36
N LEU A 163 -3.16 3.41 -31.83
CA LEU A 163 -2.60 4.52 -31.05
C LEU A 163 -3.65 5.55 -30.67
N GLY A 164 -4.60 5.85 -31.57
CA GLY A 164 -5.75 6.69 -31.29
C GLY A 164 -6.60 6.16 -30.12
N HIS A 165 -6.98 4.88 -30.14
CA HIS A 165 -7.75 4.26 -29.06
C HIS A 165 -7.00 4.17 -27.73
N THR A 166 -5.68 3.99 -27.77
CA THR A 166 -4.85 3.94 -26.54
C THR A 166 -4.78 5.31 -25.87
N ILE A 167 -4.55 6.35 -26.66
CA ILE A 167 -4.49 7.74 -26.17
C ILE A 167 -5.85 8.14 -25.62
N VAL A 168 -6.95 7.74 -26.28
CA VAL A 168 -8.32 7.97 -25.80
C VAL A 168 -8.58 7.20 -24.49
N ASN A 169 -8.24 5.91 -24.40
CA ASN A 169 -8.46 5.14 -23.18
C ASN A 169 -7.59 5.64 -22.00
N ILE A 170 -6.34 6.04 -22.25
CA ILE A 170 -5.48 6.64 -21.23
C ILE A 170 -6.03 8.01 -20.81
N ARG A 171 -6.54 8.80 -21.75
CA ARG A 171 -7.22 10.07 -21.46
C ARG A 171 -8.42 9.82 -20.56
N ASP A 172 -9.27 8.87 -20.91
CA ASP A 172 -10.49 8.57 -20.18
C ASP A 172 -10.14 8.00 -18.79
N MET A 173 -9.16 7.12 -18.66
CA MET A 173 -8.66 6.66 -17.34
C MET A 173 -8.04 7.79 -16.51
N THR A 174 -7.30 8.70 -17.13
CA THR A 174 -6.71 9.86 -16.43
C THR A 174 -7.79 10.84 -16.02
N ALA A 175 -8.86 10.95 -16.81
CA ALA A 175 -10.06 11.71 -16.46
C ALA A 175 -10.83 11.03 -15.33
N ASP A 176 -11.08 9.71 -15.39
CA ASP A 176 -11.77 8.94 -14.34
C ASP A 176 -11.01 8.97 -13.01
N LEU A 177 -9.68 8.75 -13.04
CA LEU A 177 -8.85 8.85 -11.83
C LEU A 177 -8.87 10.25 -11.24
N ARG A 178 -8.90 11.28 -12.11
CA ARG A 178 -9.05 12.67 -11.65
C ARG A 178 -10.44 12.90 -11.09
N ASP A 179 -11.51 12.46 -11.75
CA ASP A 179 -12.88 12.60 -11.29
C ASP A 179 -13.08 11.87 -9.96
N ILE A 180 -12.40 10.75 -9.74
CA ILE A 180 -12.36 10.09 -8.43
C ILE A 180 -11.66 10.98 -7.40
N VAL A 181 -10.50 11.56 -7.72
CA VAL A 181 -9.76 12.46 -6.82
C VAL A 181 -10.56 13.74 -6.53
N ASP A 182 -11.17 14.35 -7.54
CA ASP A 182 -11.91 15.61 -7.48
C ASP A 182 -13.29 15.41 -6.82
N HIS A 183 -14.02 14.33 -7.13
CA HIS A 183 -15.28 14.03 -6.43
C HIS A 183 -15.03 13.60 -4.97
N ASN A 184 -13.96 12.88 -4.70
CA ASN A 184 -13.56 12.61 -3.32
C ASN A 184 -13.12 13.92 -2.64
N GLN A 185 -12.50 14.85 -3.34
CA GLN A 185 -12.20 16.18 -2.80
C GLN A 185 -13.49 16.93 -2.41
N VAL A 186 -14.49 17.01 -3.28
CA VAL A 186 -15.77 17.67 -2.97
C VAL A 186 -16.49 17.00 -1.80
N ARG A 187 -16.59 15.66 -1.81
CA ARG A 187 -17.22 14.91 -0.72
C ARG A 187 -16.48 15.09 0.60
N ILE A 188 -15.15 15.12 0.58
CA ILE A 188 -14.36 15.29 1.78
C ILE A 188 -14.44 16.74 2.27
N ASP A 189 -14.44 17.74 1.39
CA ASP A 189 -14.67 19.14 1.77
C ASP A 189 -16.06 19.34 2.41
N GLU A 190 -17.08 18.62 1.94
CA GLU A 190 -18.41 18.59 2.56
C GLU A 190 -18.39 17.89 3.92
N ILE A 191 -17.68 16.75 4.05
CA ILE A 191 -17.50 16.06 5.33
C ILE A 191 -16.77 16.96 6.32
N LEU A 192 -15.71 17.65 5.91
CA LEU A 192 -14.94 18.57 6.76
C LEU A 192 -15.81 19.75 7.21
N ARG A 193 -16.57 20.36 6.29
CA ARG A 193 -17.54 21.41 6.65
C ARG A 193 -18.62 20.89 7.59
N ASN A 194 -19.13 19.68 7.39
CA ASN A 194 -20.11 19.08 8.28
C ASN A 194 -19.52 18.76 9.65
N ILE A 195 -18.26 18.34 9.73
CA ILE A 195 -17.57 18.11 11.02
C ILE A 195 -17.27 19.43 11.70
N GLU A 196 -16.90 20.49 10.97
CA GLU A 196 -16.69 21.83 11.53
C GLU A 196 -18.00 22.42 12.07
N MET A 197 -19.09 22.32 11.30
CA MET A 197 -20.42 22.70 11.77
C MET A 197 -20.86 21.85 12.95
N PHE A 198 -20.68 20.53 12.90
CA PHE A 198 -20.99 19.64 14.01
C PHE A 198 -20.15 19.96 15.26
N SER A 199 -18.86 20.26 15.12
CA SER A 199 -17.98 20.66 16.23
C SER A 199 -18.46 21.98 16.84
N LYS A 200 -18.88 22.92 16.00
CA LYS A 200 -19.48 24.18 16.43
C LYS A 200 -20.82 23.97 17.15
N ASP A 201 -21.73 23.18 16.58
CA ASP A 201 -23.02 22.83 17.17
C ASP A 201 -22.82 22.09 18.50
N LEU A 202 -21.84 21.18 18.56
CA LEU A 202 -21.48 20.47 19.78
C LEU A 202 -20.93 21.41 20.85
N SER A 203 -20.11 22.39 20.46
CA SER A 203 -19.62 23.44 21.35
C SER A 203 -20.74 24.36 21.85
N GLU A 204 -21.76 24.61 21.03
CA GLU A 204 -22.92 25.44 21.38
C GLU A 204 -23.88 24.69 22.31
N ILE A 205 -24.25 23.46 21.97
CA ILE A 205 -25.03 22.52 22.78
C ILE A 205 -24.38 22.28 24.14
N SER A 206 -23.05 22.11 24.17
CA SER A 206 -22.28 21.94 25.41
C SER A 206 -22.38 23.16 26.34
N ARG A 207 -22.45 24.37 25.77
CA ARG A 207 -22.52 25.62 26.51
C ARG A 207 -23.95 25.97 26.95
N GLU A 208 -24.93 25.84 26.06
CA GLU A 208 -26.34 26.16 26.33
C GLU A 208 -27.01 25.16 27.27
N ASN A 209 -26.76 23.85 27.10
CA ASN A 209 -27.39 22.85 27.94
C ASN A 209 -26.89 22.85 29.38
N LYS A 210 -25.70 23.40 29.69
CA LYS A 210 -25.23 23.52 31.09
C LYS A 210 -26.19 24.36 31.93
N ASP A 211 -26.72 25.44 31.36
CA ASP A 211 -27.57 26.37 32.09
C ASP A 211 -29.04 25.90 32.08
N GLU A 212 -29.51 25.30 30.98
CA GLU A 212 -30.85 24.70 30.92
C GLU A 212 -30.98 23.47 31.81
N ILE A 213 -29.97 22.58 31.84
CA ILE A 213 -29.94 21.42 32.73
C ILE A 213 -29.99 21.90 34.19
N LYS A 214 -29.18 22.89 34.58
CA LYS A 214 -29.24 23.47 35.94
C LYS A 214 -30.64 23.99 36.29
N THR A 215 -31.30 24.66 35.36
CA THR A 215 -32.62 25.26 35.56
C THR A 215 -33.73 24.21 35.69
N VAL A 216 -33.72 23.19 34.83
CA VAL A 216 -34.66 22.06 34.90
C VAL A 216 -34.48 21.28 36.20
N LEU A 217 -33.23 21.10 36.65
CA LEU A 217 -32.93 20.40 37.89
C LEU A 217 -33.35 21.17 39.14
N ALA A 218 -33.16 22.50 39.15
CA ALA A 218 -33.67 23.35 40.21
C ALA A 218 -35.20 23.23 40.30
N SER A 219 -35.88 23.30 39.14
CA SER A 219 -37.33 23.15 39.04
C SER A 219 -37.81 21.76 39.50
N LEU A 220 -37.10 20.68 39.15
CA LEU A 220 -37.39 19.32 39.61
C LEU A 220 -37.21 19.18 41.13
N GLY A 221 -36.19 19.81 41.70
CA GLY A 221 -35.98 19.86 43.15
C GLY A 221 -37.13 20.57 43.88
N ASP A 222 -37.65 21.65 43.30
CA ASP A 222 -38.78 22.40 43.85
C ASP A 222 -40.11 21.65 43.72
N VAL A 223 -40.34 20.97 42.59
CA VAL A 223 -41.49 20.06 42.40
C VAL A 223 -41.43 18.92 43.41
N ALA A 224 -40.27 18.29 43.61
CA ALA A 224 -40.10 17.22 44.58
C ALA A 224 -40.36 17.68 46.03
N LYS A 225 -39.86 18.87 46.42
CA LYS A 225 -40.17 19.48 47.72
C LYS A 225 -41.66 19.75 47.89
N SER A 226 -42.32 20.25 46.85
CA SER A 226 -43.76 20.56 46.87
C SER A 226 -44.62 19.29 46.97
N LEU A 227 -44.23 18.22 46.27
CA LEU A 227 -44.84 16.88 46.38
C LEU A 227 -44.63 16.29 47.77
N LYS A 228 -43.42 16.33 48.31
CA LYS A 228 -43.12 15.85 49.68
C LYS A 228 -43.95 16.58 50.74
N THR A 229 -44.13 17.88 50.59
CA THR A 229 -44.93 18.71 51.49
C THR A 229 -46.43 18.41 51.38
N SER A 230 -46.94 18.15 50.17
CA SER A 230 -48.33 17.79 49.94
C SER A 230 -48.66 16.37 50.43
N LEU A 231 -47.76 15.41 50.18
CA LEU A 231 -47.92 14.01 50.57
C LEU A 231 -47.67 13.78 52.08
N GLY A 232 -46.88 14.63 52.73
CA GLY A 232 -46.64 14.58 54.18
C GLY A 232 -47.81 15.05 55.04
N LYS A 233 -48.88 15.60 54.43
CA LYS A 233 -50.10 16.04 55.15
C LYS A 233 -51.13 14.93 55.34
N ASP A 234 -51.08 13.88 54.52
CA ASP A 234 -51.91 12.67 54.68
C ASP A 234 -51.03 11.54 55.23
N GLY A 235 -51.28 11.11 56.47
CA GLY A 235 -50.39 10.27 57.28
C GLY A 235 -50.10 8.83 56.81
N ASN A 236 -50.31 8.48 55.53
CA ASN A 236 -50.17 7.09 55.04
C ASN A 236 -49.38 6.95 53.72
N VAL A 237 -48.44 7.87 53.44
CA VAL A 237 -47.78 7.99 52.11
C VAL A 237 -46.30 7.59 52.11
N THR A 238 -45.81 6.96 53.18
CA THR A 238 -44.39 6.68 53.44
C THR A 238 -43.63 6.05 52.26
N HIS A 239 -44.22 5.05 51.58
CA HIS A 239 -43.56 4.39 50.44
C HIS A 239 -43.44 5.24 49.17
N ALA A 240 -44.37 6.16 48.92
CA ALA A 240 -44.26 7.06 47.77
C ALA A 240 -43.22 8.16 48.03
N THR A 241 -43.10 8.60 49.28
CA THR A 241 -42.06 9.55 49.71
C THR A 241 -40.66 8.92 49.64
N GLU A 242 -40.52 7.66 50.05
CA GLU A 242 -39.25 6.90 49.95
C GLU A 242 -38.80 6.70 48.49
N LYS A 243 -39.71 6.32 47.58
CA LYS A 243 -39.39 6.19 46.15
C LYS A 243 -39.02 7.52 45.50
N LEU A 244 -39.67 8.62 45.89
CA LEU A 244 -39.30 9.96 45.47
C LEU A 244 -37.91 10.35 45.94
N ASP A 245 -37.58 10.09 47.21
CA ASP A 245 -36.25 10.38 47.77
C ASP A 245 -35.16 9.56 47.06
N GLN A 246 -35.39 8.27 46.77
CA GLN A 246 -34.46 7.44 45.97
C GLN A 246 -34.29 7.93 44.53
N THR A 247 -35.39 8.35 43.90
CA THR A 247 -35.35 8.89 42.53
C THR A 247 -34.55 10.19 42.49
N MET A 248 -34.75 11.07 43.48
CA MET A 248 -34.00 12.32 43.59
C MET A 248 -32.51 12.09 43.87
N ALA A 249 -32.17 11.14 44.73
CA ALA A 249 -30.78 10.77 44.97
C ALA A 249 -30.11 10.20 43.70
N SER A 250 -30.87 9.49 42.87
CA SER A 250 -30.38 8.96 41.59
C SER A 250 -30.17 10.08 40.55
N ILE A 251 -31.08 11.06 40.51
CA ILE A 251 -30.94 12.25 39.65
C ILE A 251 -29.74 13.08 40.08
N GLN A 252 -29.59 13.37 41.38
CA GLN A 252 -28.42 14.11 41.89
C GLN A 252 -27.10 13.43 41.55
N ASN A 253 -27.01 12.09 41.71
CA ASN A 253 -25.82 11.35 41.32
C ASN A 253 -25.53 11.42 39.81
N MET A 254 -26.56 11.40 38.95
CA MET A 254 -26.37 11.57 37.50
C MET A 254 -25.87 12.97 37.16
N VAL A 255 -26.39 14.00 37.82
CA VAL A 255 -25.98 15.39 37.63
C VAL A 255 -24.55 15.61 38.07
N GLU A 256 -24.17 15.11 39.24
CA GLU A 256 -22.80 15.18 39.72
C GLU A 256 -21.83 14.49 38.77
N LYS A 257 -22.21 13.35 38.19
CA LYS A 257 -21.40 12.68 37.16
C LYS A 257 -21.26 13.53 35.91
N ILE A 258 -22.35 14.16 35.45
CA ILE A 258 -22.29 15.08 34.30
C ILE A 258 -21.39 16.27 34.61
N GLU A 259 -21.56 16.96 35.74
CA GLU A 259 -20.75 18.11 36.17
C GLU A 259 -19.27 17.78 36.34
N ARG A 260 -18.94 16.58 36.83
CA ARG A 260 -17.55 16.10 36.94
C ARG A 260 -16.96 15.61 35.62
N GLY A 261 -17.74 15.58 34.54
CA GLY A 261 -17.29 15.09 33.23
C GLY A 261 -17.20 13.56 33.13
N GLU A 262 -17.85 12.83 34.04
CA GLU A 262 -17.87 11.37 34.06
C GLU A 262 -18.95 10.79 33.12
N GLY A 263 -18.61 9.70 32.41
CA GLY A 263 -19.51 9.08 31.42
C GLY A 263 -19.51 9.82 30.07
N THR A 264 -20.23 9.28 29.08
CA THR A 264 -20.24 9.82 27.69
C THR A 264 -20.85 11.22 27.60
N LEU A 265 -21.98 11.45 28.28
CA LEU A 265 -22.64 12.76 28.38
C LEU A 265 -21.81 13.79 29.15
N GLY A 266 -21.20 13.38 30.28
CA GLY A 266 -20.31 14.25 31.05
C GLY A 266 -19.11 14.70 30.24
N LYS A 267 -18.47 13.79 29.50
CA LYS A 267 -17.34 14.14 28.61
C LYS A 267 -17.76 15.10 27.50
N ILE A 268 -18.86 14.85 26.80
CA ILE A 268 -19.31 15.74 25.72
C ILE A 268 -19.64 17.15 26.24
N ILE A 269 -20.23 17.26 27.43
CA ILE A 269 -20.67 18.53 28.03
C ILE A 269 -19.50 19.29 28.71
N ASN A 270 -18.52 18.59 29.30
CA ASN A 270 -17.48 19.24 30.11
C ASN A 270 -16.05 19.13 29.58
N ASP A 271 -15.79 18.32 28.56
CA ASP A 271 -14.42 18.01 28.15
C ASP A 271 -13.97 18.81 26.92
N GLU A 272 -13.21 19.87 27.16
CA GLU A 272 -12.53 20.64 26.10
C GLU A 272 -11.62 19.73 25.25
N THR A 273 -11.10 18.63 25.80
CA THR A 273 -10.24 17.71 25.04
C THR A 273 -11.01 16.95 23.96
N THR A 274 -12.31 16.70 24.12
CA THR A 274 -13.12 16.03 23.09
C THR A 274 -13.29 16.93 21.86
N ILE A 275 -13.57 18.22 22.07
CA ILE A 275 -13.62 19.22 20.99
C ILE A 275 -12.25 19.40 20.34
N ASN A 276 -11.18 19.47 21.14
CA ASN A 276 -9.81 19.58 20.61
C ASN A 276 -9.41 18.35 19.79
N ASN A 277 -9.72 17.13 20.24
CA ASN A 277 -9.45 15.91 19.48
C ASN A 277 -10.22 15.87 18.15
N ILE A 278 -11.45 16.39 18.11
CA ILE A 278 -12.22 16.53 16.85
C ILE A 278 -11.53 17.51 15.91
N ASN A 279 -11.07 18.65 16.43
CA ASN A 279 -10.35 19.66 15.64
C ASN A 279 -8.99 19.12 15.14
N GLU A 280 -8.23 18.41 15.98
CA GLU A 280 -6.97 17.76 15.58
C GLU A 280 -7.22 16.64 14.53
N THR A 281 -8.33 15.92 14.64
CA THR A 281 -8.72 14.91 13.64
C THR A 281 -9.03 15.57 12.30
N VAL A 282 -9.74 16.71 12.31
CA VAL A 282 -10.02 17.52 11.12
C VAL A 282 -8.72 18.04 10.48
N GLU A 283 -7.78 18.52 11.30
CA GLU A 283 -6.47 18.98 10.84
C GLU A 283 -5.64 17.83 10.23
N GLY A 284 -5.57 16.67 10.91
CA GLY A 284 -4.90 15.47 10.40
C GLY A 284 -5.54 14.89 9.13
N LEU A 285 -6.86 15.03 8.96
CA LEU A 285 -7.56 14.69 7.73
C LEU A 285 -7.16 15.63 6.58
N ASN A 286 -7.06 16.94 6.85
CA ASN A 286 -6.58 17.92 5.87
C ASN A 286 -5.13 17.64 5.42
N ASP A 287 -4.27 17.22 6.34
CA ASP A 287 -2.90 16.80 6.02
C ASP A 287 -2.85 15.53 5.17
N THR A 288 -3.71 14.55 5.49
CA THR A 288 -3.83 13.30 4.72
C THR A 288 -4.33 13.56 3.29
N LEU A 289 -5.28 14.49 3.12
CA LEU A 289 -5.74 14.96 1.81
C LEU A 289 -4.63 15.67 1.03
N GLY A 290 -3.78 16.41 1.74
CA GLY A 290 -2.57 17.01 1.20
C GLY A 290 -1.59 16.01 0.60
N LEU A 291 -1.62 14.74 1.03
CA LEU A 291 -0.79 13.67 0.44
C LEU A 291 -1.32 13.21 -0.91
N PHE A 292 -2.64 13.04 -1.06
CA PHE A 292 -3.25 12.66 -2.34
C PHE A 292 -3.07 13.75 -3.42
N ARG A 293 -3.11 15.03 -3.01
CA ARG A 293 -2.82 16.18 -3.89
C ARG A 293 -1.39 16.22 -4.46
N LYS A 294 -0.46 15.44 -3.89
CA LYS A 294 0.97 15.44 -4.28
C LYS A 294 1.34 14.31 -5.24
N ILE A 295 0.40 13.41 -5.57
CA ILE A 295 0.66 12.31 -6.51
C ILE A 295 0.85 12.91 -7.91
N GLN A 296 2.07 12.83 -8.43
CA GLN A 296 2.38 13.28 -9.78
C GLN A 296 2.32 12.10 -10.75
N LEU A 297 1.64 12.32 -11.87
CA LEU A 297 1.60 11.36 -12.97
C LEU A 297 2.52 11.83 -14.11
N GLY A 298 3.14 10.88 -14.78
CA GLY A 298 3.97 11.15 -15.95
C GLY A 298 3.80 10.08 -17.01
N LEU A 299 3.84 10.51 -18.27
CA LEU A 299 3.84 9.65 -19.43
C LEU A 299 5.10 9.95 -20.25
N ARG A 300 5.77 8.91 -20.71
CA ARG A 300 6.98 9.00 -21.52
C ARG A 300 6.91 8.02 -22.68
N TYR A 301 7.27 8.50 -23.86
CA TYR A 301 7.51 7.67 -25.03
C TYR A 301 8.95 7.86 -25.49
N ARG A 302 9.65 6.77 -25.83
CA ARG A 302 10.99 6.79 -26.42
C ARG A 302 11.09 5.78 -27.55
N GLY A 303 11.67 6.20 -28.67
CA GLY A 303 12.12 5.33 -29.74
C GLY A 303 13.63 5.25 -29.76
N GLU A 304 14.20 4.05 -29.69
CA GLU A 304 15.63 3.80 -29.63
C GLU A 304 16.07 2.93 -30.80
N TYR A 305 17.07 3.38 -31.55
CA TYR A 305 17.67 2.64 -32.66
C TYR A 305 18.89 1.86 -32.17
N LEU A 306 18.86 0.53 -32.32
CA LEU A 306 19.93 -0.39 -31.96
C LEU A 306 20.87 -0.59 -33.16
N THR A 307 22.09 -0.06 -33.08
CA THR A 307 23.01 0.01 -34.23
C THR A 307 23.41 -1.35 -34.80
N SER A 308 23.85 -2.30 -33.97
CA SER A 308 24.29 -3.61 -34.48
C SER A 308 23.13 -4.52 -34.87
N ALA A 309 21.91 -4.26 -34.37
CA ALA A 309 20.70 -5.01 -34.75
C ALA A 309 19.98 -4.38 -35.96
N GLY A 310 20.24 -3.11 -36.28
CA GLY A 310 19.56 -2.38 -37.34
C GLY A 310 18.06 -2.15 -37.09
N GLN A 311 17.61 -2.27 -35.84
CA GLN A 311 16.19 -2.31 -35.47
C GLN A 311 15.84 -1.19 -34.49
N MET A 312 14.58 -0.76 -34.53
CA MET A 312 14.01 0.23 -33.62
C MET A 312 13.25 -0.45 -32.49
N GLN A 313 13.47 0.02 -31.27
CA GLN A 313 12.78 -0.38 -30.05
C GLN A 313 11.92 0.78 -29.55
N ASN A 314 10.67 0.51 -29.21
CA ASN A 314 9.74 1.49 -28.65
C ASN A 314 9.55 1.22 -27.17
N LEU A 315 9.57 2.30 -26.37
CA LEU A 315 9.37 2.27 -24.93
C LEU A 315 8.25 3.25 -24.57
N ILE A 316 7.21 2.76 -23.91
CA ILE A 316 6.10 3.58 -23.38
C ILE A 316 6.09 3.40 -21.87
N GLY A 317 6.42 4.46 -21.13
CA GLY A 317 6.55 4.47 -19.68
C GLY A 317 5.52 5.35 -19.00
N PHE A 318 4.89 4.83 -17.95
CA PHE A 318 4.01 5.53 -17.03
C PHE A 318 4.69 5.62 -15.67
N THR A 319 4.71 6.80 -15.08
CA THR A 319 5.26 7.04 -13.75
C THR A 319 4.17 7.52 -12.81
N ILE A 320 4.08 6.89 -11.64
CA ILE A 320 3.21 7.32 -10.54
C ILE A 320 4.14 7.71 -9.39
N ALA A 321 4.21 9.00 -9.08
CA ALA A 321 5.11 9.55 -8.07
C ALA A 321 4.31 10.04 -6.86
N PRO A 322 4.15 9.23 -5.79
CA PRO A 322 3.42 9.63 -4.58
C PRO A 322 4.13 10.73 -3.77
N SER A 323 5.44 10.90 -3.99
CA SER A 323 6.25 11.95 -3.38
C SER A 323 7.38 12.36 -4.34
N PRO A 324 8.01 13.53 -4.15
CA PRO A 324 9.11 13.97 -5.03
C PRO A 324 10.33 13.05 -5.05
N ASP A 325 10.51 12.23 -4.00
CA ASP A 325 11.62 11.31 -3.83
C ASP A 325 11.31 9.85 -4.21
N LYS A 326 10.07 9.51 -4.61
CA LYS A 326 9.68 8.13 -4.92
C LYS A 326 8.76 8.06 -6.12
N TYR A 327 8.94 7.04 -6.95
CA TYR A 327 7.98 6.73 -8.01
C TYR A 327 7.93 5.24 -8.34
N LEU A 328 6.77 4.81 -8.82
CA LEU A 328 6.59 3.53 -9.51
C LEU A 328 6.64 3.79 -11.01
N LEU A 329 7.45 3.02 -11.73
CA LEU A 329 7.56 3.06 -13.19
C LEU A 329 7.00 1.77 -13.77
N LEU A 330 6.03 1.92 -14.66
CA LEU A 330 5.52 0.87 -15.54
C LEU A 330 5.96 1.19 -16.96
N GLU A 331 6.80 0.39 -17.58
CA GLU A 331 7.27 0.64 -18.95
C GLU A 331 7.11 -0.59 -19.82
N LEU A 332 6.45 -0.41 -20.96
CA LEU A 332 6.30 -1.44 -22.00
C LEU A 332 7.34 -1.22 -23.06
N VAL A 333 8.00 -2.30 -23.44
CA VAL A 333 9.17 -2.27 -24.31
C VAL A 333 8.94 -3.25 -25.46
N SER A 334 8.82 -2.74 -26.68
CA SER A 334 8.80 -3.56 -27.89
C SER A 334 10.24 -3.98 -28.20
N ALA A 335 10.67 -5.15 -27.70
CA ALA A 335 12.02 -5.63 -27.98
C ALA A 335 12.02 -6.31 -29.35
N PRO A 336 12.82 -5.83 -30.32
CA PRO A 336 13.17 -6.68 -31.45
C PRO A 336 14.08 -7.79 -30.90
N VAL A 337 13.65 -9.05 -31.03
CA VAL A 337 14.37 -10.18 -30.40
C VAL A 337 15.62 -10.49 -31.22
N GLY A 338 16.71 -9.82 -30.91
CA GLY A 338 18.03 -10.14 -31.43
C GLY A 338 18.59 -11.43 -30.82
N GLN A 339 18.33 -12.57 -31.46
CA GLN A 339 19.29 -13.68 -31.52
C GLN A 339 19.21 -14.38 -32.87
N THR A 340 20.13 -14.07 -33.78
CA THR A 340 20.53 -15.02 -34.82
C THR A 340 21.45 -16.03 -34.15
N ARG A 341 20.93 -17.18 -33.72
CA ARG A 341 21.79 -18.27 -33.25
C ARG A 341 22.47 -18.92 -34.45
N ILE A 342 23.63 -18.40 -34.87
CA ILE A 342 24.50 -19.06 -35.84
C ILE A 342 25.18 -20.22 -35.11
N THR A 343 24.71 -21.44 -35.35
CA THR A 343 25.43 -22.64 -34.90
C THR A 343 26.20 -23.20 -36.07
N ASP A 344 27.51 -22.93 -36.13
CA ASP A 344 28.39 -23.59 -37.09
C ASP A 344 28.67 -25.02 -36.61
N THR A 345 28.00 -26.00 -37.20
CA THR A 345 28.33 -27.41 -36.96
C THR A 345 29.34 -27.85 -38.00
N ILE A 346 30.59 -28.03 -37.60
CA ILE A 346 31.63 -28.63 -38.44
C ILE A 346 31.52 -30.15 -38.31
N VAL A 347 31.01 -30.82 -39.34
CA VAL A 347 31.04 -32.28 -39.41
C VAL A 347 32.17 -32.71 -40.34
N ASN A 348 33.20 -33.35 -39.78
CA ASN A 348 34.25 -34.00 -40.56
C ASN A 348 33.79 -35.42 -40.92
N SER A 349 33.46 -35.64 -42.19
CA SER A 349 33.26 -36.99 -42.73
C SER A 349 33.99 -37.11 -44.06
N GLY A 350 34.96 -38.03 -44.13
CA GLY A 350 35.61 -38.42 -45.38
C GLY A 350 36.48 -37.37 -46.08
N GLY A 351 37.01 -36.36 -45.38
CA GLY A 351 38.00 -35.41 -45.92
C GLY A 351 37.44 -34.11 -46.52
N SER A 352 36.13 -33.85 -46.42
CA SER A 352 35.52 -32.57 -46.81
C SER A 352 34.80 -31.92 -45.62
N THR A 353 35.07 -30.63 -45.40
CA THR A 353 34.40 -29.82 -44.37
C THR A 353 33.06 -29.32 -44.90
N ILE A 354 31.95 -29.79 -44.33
CA ILE A 354 30.62 -29.23 -44.60
C ILE A 354 30.26 -28.33 -43.41
N SER A 355 30.16 -27.02 -43.66
CA SER A 355 29.61 -26.07 -42.70
C SER A 355 28.10 -25.96 -42.94
N SER A 356 27.30 -26.15 -41.88
CA SER A 356 25.85 -25.94 -41.93
C SER A 356 25.49 -24.76 -41.03
N THR A 357 25.03 -23.68 -41.64
CA THR A 357 24.55 -22.48 -40.93
C THR A 357 23.07 -22.64 -40.63
N GLN A 358 22.71 -23.00 -39.40
CA GLN A 358 21.32 -22.86 -38.95
C GLN A 358 21.05 -21.41 -38.55
N THR A 359 20.02 -20.81 -39.15
CA THR A 359 19.49 -19.49 -38.79
C THR A 359 18.21 -19.72 -37.99
N VAL A 360 18.23 -19.46 -36.68
CA VAL A 360 17.01 -19.43 -35.86
C VAL A 360 16.41 -18.03 -35.97
N GLN A 361 15.24 -17.90 -36.59
CA GLN A 361 14.42 -16.68 -36.55
C GLN A 361 13.49 -16.73 -35.33
N THR A 362 13.45 -15.64 -34.56
CA THR A 362 12.60 -15.49 -33.37
C THR A 362 11.71 -14.26 -33.54
N ASN A 363 10.42 -14.38 -33.21
CA ASN A 363 9.41 -13.33 -33.38
C ASN A 363 9.56 -12.19 -32.35
N ASP A 364 9.09 -10.99 -32.73
CA ASP A 364 9.03 -9.81 -31.86
C ASP A 364 8.25 -10.08 -30.57
N ARG A 365 8.77 -9.60 -29.43
CA ARG A 365 8.13 -9.79 -28.11
C ARG A 365 8.05 -8.47 -27.36
N ILE A 366 6.86 -8.17 -26.84
CA ILE A 366 6.64 -7.08 -25.89
C ILE A 366 7.07 -7.56 -24.51
N THR A 367 7.85 -6.75 -23.83
CA THR A 367 8.33 -7.02 -22.47
C THR A 367 7.88 -5.92 -21.52
N LEU A 368 7.73 -6.26 -20.24
CA LEU A 368 7.23 -5.37 -19.21
C LEU A 368 8.32 -5.03 -18.20
N THR A 369 8.52 -3.74 -17.94
CA THR A 369 9.34 -3.22 -16.85
C THR A 369 8.43 -2.67 -15.76
N LEU A 370 8.61 -3.12 -14.53
CA LEU A 370 7.92 -2.62 -13.35
C LEU A 370 8.97 -2.34 -12.27
N LEU A 371 9.23 -1.06 -12.00
CA LEU A 371 10.30 -0.63 -11.10
C LEU A 371 9.77 0.29 -10.01
N PHE A 372 10.11 -0.01 -8.77
CA PHE A 372 10.06 0.98 -7.70
C PHE A 372 11.36 1.78 -7.71
N ALA A 373 11.25 3.09 -7.57
CA ALA A 373 12.37 4.00 -7.56
C ALA A 373 12.37 4.89 -6.32
N LYS A 374 13.55 5.09 -5.72
CA LYS A 374 13.77 6.02 -4.62
C LYS A 374 14.95 6.92 -4.93
N ARG A 375 14.70 8.22 -4.93
CA ARG A 375 15.70 9.27 -5.07
C ARG A 375 16.33 9.58 -3.71
N LEU A 376 17.64 9.63 -3.68
CA LEU A 376 18.47 10.06 -2.57
C LEU A 376 19.47 11.07 -3.13
N LEU A 377 19.28 12.35 -2.81
CA LEU A 377 20.08 13.46 -3.35
C LEU A 377 20.04 13.47 -4.90
N ASP A 378 21.21 13.41 -5.52
CA ASP A 378 21.41 13.40 -6.97
C ASP A 378 21.41 11.98 -7.56
N MET A 379 21.02 10.97 -6.78
CA MET A 379 20.99 9.57 -7.20
C MET A 379 19.57 8.99 -7.08
N THR A 380 19.16 8.15 -8.02
CA THR A 380 17.93 7.35 -7.90
C THR A 380 18.25 5.88 -8.01
N PHE A 381 17.87 5.11 -6.98
CA PHE A 381 17.95 3.66 -6.99
C PHE A 381 16.63 3.10 -7.49
N ARG A 382 16.70 2.17 -8.44
CA ARG A 382 15.56 1.48 -9.03
C ARG A 382 15.70 -0.01 -8.81
N PHE A 383 14.62 -0.70 -8.45
CA PHE A 383 14.61 -2.15 -8.33
C PHE A 383 13.24 -2.73 -8.68
N GLY A 384 13.22 -3.98 -9.15
CA GLY A 384 12.01 -4.68 -9.52
C GLY A 384 12.25 -5.54 -10.75
N MET A 385 11.41 -5.37 -11.77
CA MET A 385 11.44 -6.15 -12.99
C MET A 385 11.80 -5.23 -14.18
N ILE A 386 12.76 -5.63 -15.00
CA ILE A 386 13.21 -4.93 -16.21
C ILE A 386 13.06 -5.92 -17.37
N ARG A 387 12.28 -5.54 -18.39
CA ARG A 387 12.02 -6.40 -19.56
C ARG A 387 11.58 -7.83 -19.17
N SER A 388 10.67 -7.93 -18.20
CA SER A 388 10.13 -9.17 -17.63
C SER A 388 11.13 -10.04 -16.86
N GLU A 389 12.31 -9.51 -16.53
CA GLU A 389 13.34 -10.17 -15.76
C GLU A 389 13.65 -9.40 -14.47
N GLY A 390 14.10 -10.08 -13.41
CA GLY A 390 14.52 -9.41 -12.18
C GLY A 390 15.71 -8.48 -12.44
N GLY A 391 15.67 -7.26 -11.91
CA GLY A 391 16.66 -6.23 -12.21
C GLY A 391 16.74 -5.07 -11.22
N ALA A 392 17.81 -4.30 -11.36
CA ALA A 392 18.05 -3.07 -10.63
C ALA A 392 18.69 -2.02 -11.53
N GLY A 393 18.50 -0.76 -11.18
CA GLY A 393 19.07 0.38 -11.89
C GLY A 393 19.53 1.49 -10.96
N LEU A 394 20.41 2.32 -11.48
CA LEU A 394 20.95 3.49 -10.80
C LEU A 394 20.98 4.65 -11.77
N ASP A 395 20.38 5.76 -11.37
CA ASP A 395 20.40 7.00 -12.12
C ASP A 395 21.18 8.06 -11.34
N PHE A 396 22.02 8.82 -12.03
CA PHE A 396 22.71 10.00 -11.52
C PHE A 396 22.17 11.23 -12.24
N HIS A 397 21.59 12.14 -11.47
CA HIS A 397 20.97 13.36 -11.96
C HIS A 397 21.97 14.51 -11.92
N LEU A 398 22.19 15.13 -13.07
CA LEU A 398 23.13 16.23 -13.25
C LEU A 398 22.40 17.45 -13.79
N PHE A 399 22.92 18.63 -13.45
CA PHE A 399 22.42 19.93 -13.96
C PHE A 399 20.92 20.17 -13.68
N LYS A 400 20.45 19.84 -12.47
CA LYS A 400 19.02 19.92 -12.08
C LYS A 400 18.13 19.07 -13.00
N ASP A 401 18.47 17.78 -13.09
CA ASP A 401 17.74 16.74 -13.82
C ASP A 401 17.72 16.92 -15.36
N LYS A 402 18.51 17.84 -15.90
CA LYS A 402 18.62 18.03 -17.36
C LYS A 402 19.42 16.92 -18.03
N LEU A 403 20.34 16.29 -17.31
CA LEU A 403 21.10 15.14 -17.79
C LEU A 403 21.00 14.04 -16.73
N VAL A 404 20.57 12.86 -17.17
CA VAL A 404 20.48 11.68 -16.32
C VAL A 404 21.42 10.62 -16.87
N LEU A 405 22.37 10.16 -16.07
CA LEU A 405 23.23 9.02 -16.41
C LEU A 405 22.67 7.79 -15.72
N SER A 406 22.30 6.78 -16.50
CA SER A 406 21.61 5.59 -16.03
C SER A 406 22.44 4.34 -16.27
N MET A 407 22.39 3.42 -15.32
CA MET A 407 22.94 2.08 -15.44
C MET A 407 21.89 1.08 -14.98
N GLU A 408 21.72 -0.02 -15.70
CA GLU A 408 20.75 -1.08 -15.42
C GLU A 408 21.43 -2.44 -15.51
N GLY A 409 21.04 -3.34 -14.60
CA GLY A 409 21.44 -4.74 -14.62
C GLY A 409 20.22 -5.64 -14.39
N PHE A 410 20.02 -6.61 -15.28
CA PHE A 410 18.89 -7.54 -15.23
C PHE A 410 19.26 -8.87 -15.92
N ASP A 411 18.33 -9.84 -15.94
CA ASP A 411 18.54 -11.14 -16.60
C ASP A 411 19.82 -11.86 -16.10
N PHE A 412 19.88 -12.08 -14.78
CA PHE A 412 21.05 -12.67 -14.11
C PHE A 412 21.22 -14.18 -14.37
N ASN A 413 20.22 -14.84 -14.97
CA ASN A 413 20.15 -16.30 -15.12
C ASN A 413 20.40 -16.78 -16.57
N ARG A 414 21.05 -15.95 -17.40
CA ARG A 414 21.35 -16.26 -18.81
C ARG A 414 22.29 -17.45 -18.99
N TYR A 415 22.22 -18.11 -20.15
CA TYR A 415 22.99 -19.31 -20.57
C TYR A 415 24.54 -19.15 -20.55
N ASN A 416 25.08 -17.98 -20.19
CA ASN A 416 26.52 -17.73 -20.02
C ASN A 416 26.86 -17.11 -18.64
N ASN A 417 25.94 -17.19 -17.68
CA ASN A 417 26.09 -16.74 -16.29
C ASN A 417 26.51 -15.27 -16.12
N ARG A 418 26.09 -14.38 -17.03
CA ARG A 418 26.36 -12.94 -16.95
C ARG A 418 25.07 -12.15 -17.07
N ALA A 419 24.95 -11.15 -16.21
CA ALA A 419 23.86 -10.19 -16.22
C ALA A 419 23.86 -9.38 -17.53
N HIS A 420 22.67 -9.07 -18.04
CA HIS A 420 22.50 -8.05 -19.07
C HIS A 420 22.74 -6.69 -18.44
N LEU A 421 23.82 -6.01 -18.85
CA LEU A 421 24.16 -4.69 -18.36
C LEU A 421 23.96 -3.64 -19.44
N ARG A 422 23.29 -2.54 -19.07
CA ARG A 422 23.00 -1.41 -19.93
C ARG A 422 23.45 -0.10 -19.25
N ALA A 423 24.06 0.79 -20.01
CA ALA A 423 24.47 2.11 -19.52
C ALA A 423 24.13 3.18 -20.56
N TYR A 424 23.53 4.28 -20.14
CA TYR A 424 23.05 5.31 -21.05
C TYR A 424 22.94 6.69 -20.41
N ALA A 425 22.88 7.71 -21.24
CA ALA A 425 22.61 9.07 -20.86
C ALA A 425 21.29 9.52 -21.48
N THR A 426 20.46 10.23 -20.71
CA THR A 426 19.25 10.89 -21.18
C THR A 426 19.39 12.40 -20.96
N LEU A 427 19.34 13.16 -22.03
CA LEU A 427 19.30 14.62 -22.02
C LEU A 427 17.84 15.07 -22.15
N ILE A 428 17.37 15.88 -21.19
CA ILE A 428 16.02 16.43 -21.16
C ILE A 428 16.08 17.89 -21.65
N LEU A 429 15.56 18.11 -22.85
CA LEU A 429 15.50 19.41 -23.52
C LEU A 429 14.10 20.01 -23.38
N TYR A 430 14.04 21.30 -23.02
CA TYR A 430 12.79 22.06 -22.92
C TYR A 430 11.69 21.36 -22.08
N LYS A 431 12.09 20.60 -21.05
CA LYS A 431 11.21 19.82 -20.15
C LYS A 431 10.46 18.62 -20.78
N HIS A 432 10.38 18.53 -22.10
CA HIS A 432 9.55 17.52 -22.78
C HIS A 432 10.34 16.60 -23.72
N LEU A 433 11.36 17.12 -24.42
CA LEU A 433 12.09 16.34 -25.41
C LEU A 433 13.22 15.54 -24.74
N LEU A 434 13.29 14.26 -25.03
CA LEU A 434 14.30 13.34 -24.52
C LEU A 434 15.24 12.95 -25.65
N LEU A 435 16.54 13.07 -25.43
CA LEU A 435 17.54 12.44 -26.27
C LEU A 435 18.28 11.41 -25.44
N THR A 436 18.33 10.17 -25.91
CA THR A 436 18.96 9.07 -25.19
C THR A 436 20.07 8.46 -26.02
N GLY A 437 21.17 8.07 -25.39
CA GLY A 437 22.24 7.35 -26.06
C GLY A 437 23.04 6.51 -25.08
N GLY A 438 23.49 5.33 -25.51
CA GLY A 438 24.18 4.43 -24.63
C GLY A 438 24.64 3.13 -25.27
N VAL A 439 24.98 2.19 -24.41
CA VAL A 439 25.42 0.84 -24.75
C VAL A 439 24.55 -0.18 -24.02
N ASP A 440 24.04 -1.15 -24.77
CA ASP A 440 23.23 -2.27 -24.31
C ASP A 440 24.04 -3.57 -24.35
N ASP A 441 23.80 -4.45 -23.37
CA ASP A 441 24.45 -5.74 -23.15
C ASP A 441 26.00 -5.72 -23.20
N PHE A 442 26.63 -4.67 -22.64
CA PHE A 442 28.08 -4.46 -22.78
C PHE A 442 28.94 -5.50 -22.04
N ALA A 443 28.35 -6.27 -21.12
CA ALA A 443 29.01 -7.36 -20.37
C ALA A 443 29.14 -8.68 -21.17
N ASN A 444 28.39 -8.82 -22.26
CA ASN A 444 28.39 -9.99 -23.11
C ASN A 444 29.62 -10.03 -24.03
N LYS A 445 30.35 -11.15 -24.03
CA LYS A 445 31.60 -11.33 -24.81
C LYS A 445 31.41 -12.14 -26.10
N THR A 446 30.23 -12.73 -26.31
CA THR A 446 29.93 -13.68 -27.40
C THR A 446 29.05 -13.08 -28.51
N GLY A 447 28.90 -11.74 -28.54
CA GLY A 447 27.98 -11.02 -29.42
C GLY A 447 26.68 -10.63 -28.70
N GLY A 448 26.15 -9.43 -28.99
CA GLY A 448 24.99 -8.85 -28.29
C GLY A 448 25.17 -7.39 -27.86
N LYS A 449 26.41 -6.88 -27.84
CA LYS A 449 26.70 -5.47 -27.56
C LYS A 449 26.08 -4.58 -28.64
N ASN A 450 25.23 -3.65 -28.22
CA ASN A 450 24.59 -2.70 -29.12
C ASN A 450 24.82 -1.29 -28.60
N ALA A 451 25.46 -0.43 -29.40
CA ALA A 451 25.29 1.00 -29.19
C ALA A 451 23.87 1.38 -29.62
N PHE A 452 23.26 2.32 -28.92
CA PHE A 452 21.93 2.81 -29.28
C PHE A 452 21.84 4.31 -29.09
N PHE A 453 20.95 4.91 -29.87
CA PHE A 453 20.56 6.29 -29.72
C PHE A 453 19.05 6.39 -29.96
N GLY A 454 18.41 7.35 -29.31
CA GLY A 454 16.98 7.47 -29.35
C GLY A 454 16.52 8.88 -29.04
N ALA A 455 15.27 9.12 -29.39
CA ALA A 455 14.57 10.34 -29.06
C ALA A 455 13.20 9.99 -28.49
N GLY A 456 12.66 10.90 -27.70
CA GLY A 456 11.38 10.68 -27.05
C GLY A 456 10.76 11.95 -26.53
N ILE A 457 9.58 11.80 -25.97
CA ILE A 457 8.82 12.87 -25.36
C ILE A 457 8.35 12.44 -23.98
N GLN A 458 8.28 13.40 -23.06
CA GLN A 458 7.67 13.22 -21.75
C GLN A 458 6.62 14.29 -21.48
N PHE A 459 5.53 13.86 -20.88
CA PHE A 459 4.44 14.68 -20.41
C PHE A 459 4.33 14.55 -18.90
N THR A 460 4.32 15.69 -18.23
CA THR A 460 4.02 15.78 -16.81
C THR A 460 2.51 15.93 -16.61
N GLU A 461 2.06 15.75 -15.38
CA GLU A 461 0.65 15.94 -14.98
C GLU A 461 0.05 17.26 -15.51
N ASN A 462 0.81 18.36 -15.50
CA ASN A 462 0.34 19.66 -15.99
C ASN A 462 0.17 19.69 -17.52
N ASP A 463 1.04 18.99 -18.26
CA ASP A 463 0.95 18.91 -19.71
C ASP A 463 -0.24 18.03 -20.13
N LEU A 464 -0.44 16.93 -19.40
CA LEU A 464 -1.60 16.05 -19.57
C LEU A 464 -2.91 16.80 -19.32
N LYS A 465 -2.97 17.69 -18.32
CA LYS A 465 -4.12 18.58 -18.06
C LYS A 465 -4.41 19.51 -19.24
N ALA A 466 -3.37 20.06 -19.89
CA ALA A 466 -3.51 21.02 -20.99
C ALA A 466 -3.87 20.36 -22.34
N LEU A 467 -3.52 19.09 -22.54
CA LEU A 467 -3.79 18.35 -23.78
C LEU A 467 -5.24 17.83 -23.88
N ILE A 468 -5.90 17.61 -22.74
CA ILE A 468 -7.27 17.05 -22.68
C ILE A 468 -8.30 17.93 -23.43
N PRO A 469 -8.33 19.26 -23.28
CA PRO A 469 -9.29 20.11 -24.01
C PRO A 469 -9.03 20.14 -25.53
N VAL A 470 -7.76 20.09 -25.95
CA VAL A 470 -7.37 20.20 -27.37
C VAL A 470 -7.73 18.94 -28.15
N LEU A 471 -7.65 17.78 -27.52
CA LEU A 471 -8.05 16.50 -28.12
C LEU A 471 -9.57 16.25 -28.08
N GLY A 472 -10.31 17.02 -27.28
CA GLY A 472 -11.79 17.00 -27.26
C GLY A 472 -12.44 17.83 -28.37
N GLY A 473 -11.68 18.68 -29.07
CA GLY A 473 -12.15 19.48 -30.21
C GLY A 473 -11.98 18.82 -31.57
N LEU A 474 -11.41 17.62 -31.63
CA LEU A 474 -11.27 16.81 -32.83
C LEU A 474 -12.36 15.73 -32.86
N ASN A 475 -13.62 16.15 -33.02
CA ASN A 475 -14.74 15.28 -33.39
C ASN A 475 -15.27 15.72 -34.74
#